data_AF-A0AAD6PAL3-F1
#
_entry.id   AF-A0AAD6PAL3-F1
#
_cell.length_a   1.000
_cell.length_b   1.000
_cell.length_c   1.000
_cell.angle_alpha   90.00
_cell.angle_beta   90.00
_cell.angle_gamma   90.00
#
_symmetry.space_group_name_H-M   'P 1'
#
loop_
_entity.id
_entity.type
_entity.pdbx_description
1 polymer ?
#
loop_
_entity_poly.entity_id
_entity_poly.type
_entity_poly.pdbx_seq_one_letter_code
_entity_poly.pdbx_strand_id
1 'polypeptide(L)'
;MSIFGDGTKKLKSLIAMILIFMQISAPVPLSGWDFWYVSPAKAVLYSPDTKVPRTGELALRKAIPANINMKSIQTSLEDISYLLRIPQRKPYGTMEGNVKKALKIAKDEKDSILASIPADLKETGSTLYASLIDGKGGLQALLQCIQNQDPDRVSVGLASSLDTVAELELLQAPGLSFFVASAILEISKVSPLQEYPSTFNSLF
;
A
#
# COMPACT_ATOMS: atom_id res chain seq x y z
N MET A 1 -5.79 -13.90 -74.18
CA MET A 1 -6.07 -14.13 -72.74
C MET A 1 -4.87 -13.61 -71.92
N SER A 2 -4.79 -12.31 -71.60
CA SER A 2 -3.97 -11.80 -70.49
C SER A 2 -4.30 -10.33 -70.22
N ILE A 3 -5.52 -10.06 -69.74
CA ILE A 3 -5.95 -8.71 -69.32
C ILE A 3 -5.97 -8.61 -67.78
N PHE A 4 -5.72 -9.70 -67.06
CA PHE A 4 -5.93 -9.79 -65.61
C PHE A 4 -4.70 -9.43 -64.76
N GLY A 5 -3.49 -9.40 -65.36
CA GLY A 5 -2.24 -9.19 -64.63
C GLY A 5 -1.83 -7.72 -64.44
N ASP A 6 -2.29 -6.81 -65.30
CA ASP A 6 -1.89 -5.39 -65.26
C ASP A 6 -2.76 -4.57 -64.29
N GLY A 7 -4.06 -4.86 -64.22
CA GLY A 7 -4.99 -4.17 -63.32
C GLY A 7 -4.67 -4.35 -61.83
N THR A 8 -4.19 -5.52 -61.43
CA THR A 8 -3.83 -5.81 -60.03
C THR A 8 -2.56 -5.07 -59.58
N LYS A 9 -1.61 -4.82 -60.50
CA LYS A 9 -0.41 -4.02 -60.21
C LYS A 9 -0.75 -2.54 -60.04
N LYS A 10 -1.61 -2.01 -60.91
CA LYS A 10 -2.10 -0.63 -60.78
C LYS A 10 -2.92 -0.43 -59.51
N LEU A 11 -3.77 -1.39 -59.15
CA LEU A 11 -4.54 -1.35 -57.90
C LEU A 11 -3.63 -1.33 -56.65
N LYS A 12 -2.61 -2.18 -56.61
CA LYS A 12 -1.62 -2.20 -55.51
C LYS A 12 -0.87 -0.87 -55.40
N SER A 13 -0.48 -0.29 -56.53
CA SER A 13 0.19 1.01 -56.58
C SER A 13 -0.72 2.16 -56.09
N LEU A 14 -2.00 2.12 -56.43
CA LEU A 14 -2.99 3.12 -56.00
C LEU A 14 -3.24 3.03 -54.49
N ILE A 15 -3.37 1.81 -53.95
CA ILE A 15 -3.49 1.57 -52.51
C ILE A 15 -2.26 2.07 -51.76
N ALA A 16 -1.05 1.81 -52.27
CA ALA A 16 0.19 2.28 -51.67
C ALA A 16 0.27 3.82 -51.64
N MET A 17 -0.11 4.48 -52.74
CA MET A 17 -0.17 5.95 -52.82
C MET A 17 -1.14 6.53 -51.80
N ILE A 18 -2.33 5.93 -51.64
CA ILE A 18 -3.32 6.38 -50.65
C ILE A 18 -2.77 6.24 -49.23
N LEU A 19 -2.12 5.12 -48.90
CA LEU A 19 -1.53 4.89 -47.58
C LEU A 19 -0.42 5.90 -47.27
N ILE A 20 0.43 6.23 -48.25
CA ILE A 20 1.48 7.25 -48.10
C ILE A 20 0.86 8.64 -47.90
N PHE A 21 -0.14 9.00 -48.71
CA PHE A 21 -0.80 10.31 -48.60
C PHE A 21 -1.52 10.48 -47.25
N MET A 22 -2.11 9.39 -46.75
CA MET A 22 -2.74 9.34 -45.44
C MET A 22 -1.73 9.50 -44.31
N GLN A 23 -0.54 8.89 -44.40
CA GLN A 23 0.54 9.08 -43.43
C GLN A 23 1.15 10.49 -43.45
N ILE A 24 1.17 11.17 -44.60
CA ILE A 24 1.68 12.54 -44.71
C ILE A 24 0.66 13.55 -44.15
N SER A 25 -0.64 13.33 -44.39
CA SER A 25 -1.70 14.27 -43.97
C SER A 25 -2.04 14.14 -42.49
N ALA A 26 -1.90 12.94 -41.93
CA ALA A 26 -1.94 12.69 -40.50
C ALA A 26 -0.90 11.60 -40.21
N PRO A 27 0.18 11.88 -39.48
CA PRO A 27 1.09 10.84 -39.03
C PRO A 27 0.36 9.99 -37.99
N VAL A 28 -0.52 9.09 -38.45
CA VAL A 28 -1.17 8.11 -37.60
C VAL A 28 -0.06 7.10 -37.27
N PRO A 29 0.38 7.00 -36.00
CA PRO A 29 1.41 6.05 -35.63
C PRO A 29 0.84 4.64 -35.87
N LEU A 30 1.25 4.01 -36.97
CA LEU A 30 0.89 2.61 -37.27
C LEU A 30 1.58 1.64 -36.28
N SER A 31 2.48 2.15 -35.43
CA SER A 31 3.05 1.49 -34.26
C SER A 31 2.32 2.00 -33.03
N GLY A 32 1.19 1.37 -32.69
CA GLY A 32 0.37 1.83 -31.56
C GLY A 32 -0.98 1.14 -31.41
N TRP A 33 -1.19 -0.06 -31.96
CA TRP A 33 -2.43 -0.82 -31.71
C TRP A 33 -2.47 -1.46 -30.31
N ASP A 34 -1.55 -1.10 -29.42
CA ASP A 34 -1.66 -1.35 -27.98
C ASP A 34 -2.32 -0.17 -27.26
N PHE A 35 -3.34 0.45 -27.89
CA PHE A 35 -4.24 1.36 -27.18
C PHE A 35 -5.04 0.56 -26.13
N TRP A 36 -4.42 0.47 -24.95
CA TRP A 36 -5.06 0.65 -23.65
C TRP A 36 -6.29 -0.21 -23.36
N TYR A 37 -6.16 -1.53 -23.50
CA TYR A 37 -6.95 -2.43 -22.65
C TYR A 37 -6.07 -2.95 -21.51
N VAL A 38 -5.60 -2.04 -20.66
CA VAL A 38 -5.23 -2.44 -19.30
C VAL A 38 -6.55 -2.74 -18.62
N SER A 39 -6.93 -4.02 -18.60
CA SER A 39 -8.13 -4.46 -17.90
C SER A 39 -8.03 -3.98 -16.45
N PRO A 40 -9.03 -3.26 -15.91
CA PRO A 40 -8.95 -2.71 -14.57
C PRO A 40 -8.63 -3.84 -13.59
N ALA A 41 -7.60 -3.61 -12.76
CA ALA A 41 -7.18 -4.60 -11.79
C ALA A 41 -8.38 -4.94 -10.88
N LYS A 42 -8.85 -6.18 -10.94
CA LYS A 42 -9.89 -6.67 -10.03
C LYS A 42 -9.27 -6.79 -8.64
N ALA A 43 -9.66 -5.89 -7.74
CA ALA A 43 -9.29 -5.98 -6.34
C ALA A 43 -9.98 -7.20 -5.72
N VAL A 44 -9.19 -8.19 -5.31
CA VAL A 44 -9.68 -9.35 -4.56
C VAL A 44 -9.89 -8.90 -3.12
N LEU A 45 -11.15 -8.65 -2.75
CA LEU A 45 -11.53 -8.22 -1.40
C LEU A 45 -11.41 -9.33 -0.33
N TYR A 46 -11.24 -10.59 -0.77
CA TYR A 46 -11.16 -11.74 0.13
C TYR A 46 -9.92 -12.58 -0.20
N SER A 47 -8.85 -12.40 0.58
CA SER A 47 -7.70 -13.29 0.54
C SER A 47 -7.91 -14.49 1.48
N PRO A 48 -7.69 -15.74 1.02
CA PRO A 48 -7.69 -16.91 1.90
C PRO A 48 -6.54 -16.86 2.92
N ASP A 49 -5.51 -16.04 2.67
CA ASP A 49 -4.43 -15.79 3.63
C ASP A 49 -4.91 -14.85 4.75
N THR A 50 -4.90 -15.37 5.97
CA THR A 50 -5.32 -14.66 7.17
C THR A 50 -4.29 -13.64 7.66
N LYS A 51 -3.06 -13.66 7.12
CA LYS A 51 -1.97 -12.72 7.42
C LYS A 51 -2.01 -11.45 6.57
N VAL A 52 -2.83 -11.43 5.52
CA VAL A 52 -3.05 -10.24 4.68
C VAL A 52 -3.93 -9.23 5.44
N PRO A 53 -3.62 -7.92 5.37
CA PRO A 53 -4.43 -6.89 6.02
C PRO A 53 -5.91 -6.96 5.61
N ARG A 54 -6.80 -7.21 6.58
CA ARG A 54 -8.25 -7.25 6.35
C ARG A 54 -8.94 -5.90 6.63
N THR A 55 -8.19 -4.92 7.11
CA THR A 55 -8.68 -3.57 7.42
C THR A 55 -7.81 -2.55 6.69
N GLY A 56 -8.43 -1.46 6.23
CA GLY A 56 -7.72 -0.38 5.53
C GLY A 56 -6.63 0.25 6.39
N GLU A 57 -6.88 0.39 7.69
CA GLU A 57 -5.90 0.89 8.65
C GLU A 57 -4.64 0.03 8.76
N LEU A 58 -4.78 -1.30 8.80
CA LEU A 58 -3.64 -2.22 8.83
C LEU A 58 -2.86 -2.15 7.51
N ALA A 59 -3.55 -1.98 6.38
CA ALA A 59 -2.90 -1.78 5.09
C ALA A 59 -2.11 -0.45 5.05
N LEU A 60 -2.70 0.63 5.58
CA LEU A 60 -2.04 1.93 5.67
C LEU A 60 -0.79 1.88 6.54
N ARG A 61 -0.88 1.28 7.74
CA ARG A 61 0.30 1.11 8.61
C ARG A 61 1.39 0.27 7.94
N LYS A 62 1.01 -0.76 7.17
CA LYS A 62 2.01 -1.55 6.44
C LYS A 62 2.67 -0.79 5.30
N ALA A 63 1.97 0.17 4.70
CA ALA A 63 2.46 0.99 3.60
C ALA A 63 3.43 2.11 4.03
N ILE A 64 3.51 2.43 5.34
CA ILE A 64 4.48 3.41 5.84
C ILE A 64 5.89 2.83 5.69
N PRO A 65 6.81 3.52 4.99
CA PRO A 65 8.21 3.12 4.94
C PRO A 65 8.85 3.40 6.30
N ALA A 66 9.33 2.36 6.97
CA ALA A 66 9.87 2.44 8.33
C ALA A 66 11.22 1.74 8.46
N ASN A 67 11.97 2.09 9.52
CA ASN A 67 13.18 1.37 9.92
C ASN A 67 12.85 -0.11 10.18
N ILE A 68 13.76 -1.03 9.80
CA ILE A 68 13.63 -2.48 9.99
C ILE A 68 13.32 -2.88 11.44
N ASN A 69 13.85 -2.15 12.42
CA ASN A 69 13.61 -2.36 13.84
C ASN A 69 12.16 -2.04 14.21
N MET A 70 11.63 -0.93 13.69
CA MET A 70 10.24 -0.54 13.91
C MET A 70 9.28 -1.52 13.23
N LYS A 71 9.61 -1.97 12.01
CA LYS A 71 8.85 -3.01 11.31
C LYS A 71 8.80 -4.33 12.07
N SER A 72 9.90 -4.69 12.74
CA SER A 72 9.99 -5.89 13.56
C SER A 72 9.15 -5.80 14.83
N ILE A 73 9.08 -4.62 15.44
CA ILE A 73 8.17 -4.32 16.56
C ILE A 73 6.72 -4.41 16.10
N GLN A 74 6.36 -3.72 15.01
CA GLN A 74 5.02 -3.76 14.40
C GLN A 74 4.58 -5.20 14.14
N THR A 75 5.41 -6.00 13.46
CA THR A 75 5.08 -7.40 13.12
C THR A 75 4.85 -8.25 14.36
N SER A 76 5.70 -8.11 15.39
CA SER A 76 5.55 -8.86 16.64
C SER A 76 4.24 -8.53 17.37
N LEU A 77 3.82 -7.25 17.32
CA LEU A 77 2.55 -6.81 17.90
C LEU A 77 1.35 -7.25 17.06
N GLU A 78 1.43 -7.17 15.73
CA GLU A 78 0.37 -7.64 14.83
C GLU A 78 0.08 -9.14 15.00
N ASP A 79 1.10 -9.95 15.27
CA ASP A 79 0.91 -11.37 15.60
C ASP A 79 -0.01 -11.58 16.80
N ILE A 80 -0.01 -10.67 17.79
CA ILE A 80 -0.92 -10.73 18.95
C ILE A 80 -2.37 -10.57 18.50
N SER A 81 -2.64 -9.70 17.53
CA SER A 81 -3.99 -9.53 16.97
C SER A 81 -4.52 -10.83 16.34
N TYR A 82 -3.64 -11.63 15.73
CA TYR A 82 -3.98 -12.95 15.20
C TYR A 82 -4.27 -13.93 16.34
N LEU A 83 -3.42 -13.96 17.37
CA LEU A 83 -3.60 -14.83 18.52
C LEU A 83 -4.90 -14.52 19.30
N LEU A 84 -5.30 -13.25 19.36
CA LEU A 84 -6.56 -12.81 19.96
C LEU A 84 -7.80 -13.29 19.19
N ARG A 85 -7.67 -13.69 17.92
CA ARG A 85 -8.80 -14.25 17.14
C ARG A 85 -9.09 -15.72 17.43
N ILE A 86 -8.18 -16.44 18.12
CA ILE A 86 -8.34 -17.88 18.39
C ILE A 86 -9.45 -18.09 19.45
N PRO A 87 -10.53 -18.85 19.15
CA PRO A 87 -11.71 -18.90 20.03
C PRO A 87 -11.58 -19.84 21.24
N GLN A 88 -10.80 -20.93 21.17
CA GLN A 88 -10.83 -21.97 22.23
C GLN A 88 -9.99 -21.62 23.48
N ARG A 89 -8.68 -21.42 23.34
CA ARG A 89 -7.82 -20.94 24.43
C ARG A 89 -6.89 -19.87 23.88
N LYS A 90 -6.85 -18.72 24.55
CA LYS A 90 -5.92 -17.64 24.19
C LYS A 90 -4.50 -18.05 24.59
N PRO A 91 -3.54 -18.06 23.66
CA PRO A 91 -2.15 -18.39 23.98
C PRO A 91 -1.43 -17.17 24.61
N TYR A 92 -1.79 -16.82 25.84
CA TYR A 92 -1.23 -15.66 26.55
C TYR A 92 0.30 -15.73 26.70
N GLY A 93 0.88 -16.92 26.88
CA GLY A 93 2.33 -17.09 26.95
C GLY A 93 3.05 -16.72 25.64
N THR A 94 2.44 -17.01 24.49
CA THR A 94 2.98 -16.60 23.19
C THR A 94 2.84 -15.09 22.98
N MET A 95 1.70 -14.51 23.38
CA MET A 95 1.49 -13.05 23.33
C MET A 95 2.51 -12.31 24.20
N GLU A 96 2.77 -12.82 25.41
CA GLU A 96 3.80 -12.28 26.30
C GLU A 96 5.19 -12.34 25.68
N GLY A 97 5.54 -13.46 25.03
CA GLY A 97 6.80 -13.59 24.29
C GLY A 97 6.95 -12.53 23.18
N ASN A 98 5.87 -12.25 22.45
CA ASN A 98 5.85 -11.22 21.41
C ASN A 98 6.06 -9.81 21.97
N VAL A 99 5.39 -9.46 23.07
CA VAL A 99 5.59 -8.15 23.72
C VAL A 99 7.00 -8.02 24.29
N LYS A 100 7.56 -9.08 24.90
CA LYS A 100 8.94 -9.07 25.41
C LYS A 100 9.95 -8.91 24.27
N LYS A 101 9.72 -9.55 23.12
CA LYS A 101 10.55 -9.37 21.92
C LYS A 101 10.52 -7.93 21.42
N ALA A 102 9.32 -7.34 21.32
CA ALA A 102 9.15 -5.94 20.95
C ALA A 102 9.84 -4.99 21.94
N LEU A 103 9.67 -5.20 23.26
CA LEU A 103 10.34 -4.43 24.31
C LEU A 103 11.86 -4.53 24.23
N LYS A 104 12.39 -5.72 23.96
CA LYS A 104 13.83 -5.94 23.83
C LYS A 104 14.38 -5.15 22.64
N ILE A 105 13.77 -5.29 21.46
CA ILE A 105 14.18 -4.52 20.26
C ILE A 105 14.11 -3.03 20.55
N ALA A 106 13.01 -2.57 21.15
CA ALA A 106 12.84 -1.15 21.44
C ALA A 106 13.94 -0.61 22.36
N LYS A 107 14.35 -1.37 23.38
CA LYS A 107 15.42 -0.97 24.32
C LYS A 107 16.83 -1.07 23.71
N ASP A 108 17.12 -2.17 23.03
CA ASP A 108 18.46 -2.45 22.48
C ASP A 108 18.76 -1.52 21.29
N GLU A 109 17.76 -1.23 20.45
CA GLU A 109 17.90 -0.47 19.21
C GLU A 109 17.41 0.99 19.33
N LYS A 110 17.33 1.53 20.55
CA LYS A 110 16.82 2.88 20.81
C LYS A 110 17.51 3.94 19.94
N ASP A 111 18.83 3.91 19.87
CA ASP A 111 19.60 4.91 19.15
C ASP A 111 19.38 4.80 17.63
N SER A 112 19.24 3.57 17.11
CA SER A 112 18.92 3.31 15.70
C SER A 112 17.52 3.82 15.32
N ILE A 113 16.55 3.64 16.21
CA ILE A 113 15.16 4.11 16.02
C ILE A 113 15.09 5.65 16.08
N LEU A 114 15.79 6.29 17.01
CA LEU A 114 15.77 7.75 17.14
C LEU A 114 16.65 8.46 16.11
N ALA A 115 17.66 7.77 15.56
CA ALA A 115 18.52 8.31 14.50
C ALA A 115 17.80 8.41 13.14
N SER A 116 16.78 7.59 12.89
CA SER A 116 15.98 7.68 11.65
C SER A 116 14.94 8.81 11.67
N ILE A 117 14.79 9.52 12.79
CA ILE A 117 13.88 10.66 12.92
C ILE A 117 14.65 11.96 12.59
N PRO A 118 14.09 12.87 11.77
CA PRO A 118 14.68 14.18 11.51
C PRO A 118 14.95 14.97 12.79
N ALA A 119 16.00 15.78 12.79
CA ALA A 119 16.41 16.57 13.97
C ALA A 119 15.28 17.45 14.52
N ASP A 120 14.47 18.03 13.63
CA ASP A 120 13.35 18.92 13.97
C ASP A 120 12.21 18.21 14.72
N LEU A 121 12.10 16.88 14.56
CA LEU A 121 11.03 16.07 15.15
C LEU A 121 11.54 15.16 16.28
N LYS A 122 12.82 15.28 16.66
CA LYS A 122 13.48 14.37 17.60
C LYS A 122 12.92 14.46 19.02
N GLU A 123 12.50 15.65 19.44
CA GLU A 123 11.86 15.85 20.76
C GLU A 123 10.53 15.10 20.82
N THR A 124 9.64 15.33 19.85
CA THR A 124 8.36 14.64 19.70
C THR A 124 8.53 13.12 19.56
N GLY A 125 9.52 12.68 18.77
CA GLY A 125 9.85 11.26 18.65
C GLY A 125 10.31 10.63 19.95
N SER A 126 11.07 11.36 20.78
CA SER A 126 11.53 10.89 22.08
C SER A 126 10.38 10.80 23.10
N THR A 127 9.44 11.75 23.08
CA THR A 127 8.25 11.70 23.94
C THR A 127 7.33 10.54 23.56
N LEU A 128 7.12 10.32 22.26
CA LEU A 128 6.33 9.18 21.77
C LEU A 128 7.01 7.84 22.08
N TYR A 129 8.33 7.77 21.94
CA TYR A 129 9.09 6.59 22.32
C TYR A 129 8.96 6.28 23.82
N ALA A 130 9.04 7.29 24.69
CA ALA A 130 8.80 7.09 26.13
C ALA A 130 7.36 6.61 26.41
N SER A 131 6.37 7.16 25.71
CA SER A 131 4.97 6.70 25.78
C SER A 131 4.81 5.24 25.31
N LEU A 132 5.54 4.83 24.26
CA LEU A 132 5.53 3.45 23.77
C LEU A 132 6.05 2.46 24.82
N ILE A 133 7.08 2.83 25.60
CA ILE A 133 7.65 1.93 26.62
C ILE A 133 6.83 1.93 27.91
N ASP A 134 6.62 3.12 28.50
CA ASP A 134 6.12 3.30 29.86
C ASP A 134 4.73 3.98 29.93
N GLY A 135 4.16 4.37 28.79
CA GLY A 135 2.90 5.10 28.72
C GLY A 135 1.66 4.27 29.07
N LYS A 136 0.54 4.97 29.30
CA LYS A 136 -0.79 4.38 29.55
C LYS A 136 -1.36 3.81 28.25
N GLY A 137 -0.88 2.63 27.87
CA GLY A 137 -1.11 2.02 26.56
C GLY A 137 0.16 1.52 25.87
N GLY A 138 1.32 1.76 26.48
CA GLY A 138 2.61 1.26 26.03
C GLY A 138 2.82 -0.23 26.31
N LEU A 139 3.97 -0.72 25.87
CA LEU A 139 4.34 -2.14 25.88
C LEU A 139 4.35 -2.75 27.29
N GLN A 140 4.74 -2.00 28.33
CA GLN A 140 4.68 -2.49 29.71
C GLN A 140 3.25 -2.64 30.23
N ALA A 141 2.37 -1.69 29.93
CA ALA A 141 0.96 -1.78 30.28
C ALA A 141 0.28 -2.94 29.53
N LEU A 142 0.63 -3.14 28.26
CA LEU A 142 0.16 -4.27 27.46
C LEU A 142 0.61 -5.61 28.07
N LEU A 143 1.87 -5.70 28.50
CA LEU A 143 2.39 -6.89 29.18
C LEU A 143 1.59 -7.23 30.44
N GLN A 144 1.25 -6.22 31.26
CA GLN A 144 0.41 -6.42 32.44
C GLN A 144 -1.01 -6.88 32.07
N CYS A 145 -1.60 -6.35 30.99
CA CYS A 145 -2.91 -6.79 30.51
C CYS A 145 -2.90 -8.27 30.11
N ILE A 146 -1.82 -8.73 29.45
CA ILE A 146 -1.63 -10.13 29.07
C ILE A 146 -1.48 -11.02 30.30
N GLN A 147 -0.71 -10.58 31.30
CA GLN A 147 -0.53 -11.32 32.56
C GLN A 147 -1.84 -11.48 33.34
N ASN A 148 -2.70 -10.46 33.30
CA ASN A 148 -4.04 -10.50 33.90
C ASN A 148 -5.06 -11.32 33.08
N GLN A 149 -4.67 -11.85 31.91
CA GLN A 149 -5.49 -12.70 31.04
C GLN A 149 -6.82 -12.07 30.60
N ASP A 150 -6.86 -10.74 30.48
CA ASP A 150 -8.04 -9.97 30.09
C ASP A 150 -8.01 -9.66 28.58
N PRO A 151 -8.78 -10.37 27.73
CA PRO A 151 -8.68 -10.24 26.28
C PRO A 151 -9.12 -8.87 25.77
N ASP A 152 -10.10 -8.23 26.44
CA ASP A 152 -10.65 -6.94 26.01
C ASP A 152 -9.63 -5.83 26.28
N ARG A 153 -9.01 -5.85 27.46
CA ARG A 153 -7.94 -4.92 27.80
C ARG A 153 -6.69 -5.12 26.95
N VAL A 154 -6.35 -6.37 26.61
CA VAL A 154 -5.24 -6.66 25.69
C VAL A 154 -5.53 -6.11 24.30
N SER A 155 -6.77 -6.23 23.80
CA SER A 155 -7.15 -5.66 22.49
C SER A 155 -7.00 -4.14 22.46
N VAL A 156 -7.48 -3.44 23.50
CA VAL A 156 -7.39 -1.98 23.60
C VAL A 156 -5.92 -1.52 23.75
N GLY A 157 -5.16 -2.17 24.62
CA GLY A 157 -3.73 -1.86 24.81
C GLY A 157 -2.92 -2.11 23.54
N LEU A 158 -3.22 -3.19 22.81
CA LEU A 158 -2.56 -3.51 21.55
C LEU A 158 -2.80 -2.44 20.49
N ALA A 159 -4.05 -1.98 20.34
CA ALA A 159 -4.40 -0.91 19.40
C ALA A 159 -3.60 0.36 19.73
N SER A 160 -3.62 0.80 21.00
CA SER A 160 -2.89 1.99 21.44
C SER A 160 -1.37 1.89 21.24
N SER A 161 -0.77 0.72 21.52
CA SER A 161 0.65 0.48 21.24
C SER A 161 0.96 0.54 19.74
N LEU A 162 0.13 -0.07 18.90
CA LEU A 162 0.29 -0.03 17.45
C LEU A 162 0.09 1.40 16.89
N ASP A 163 -0.78 2.21 17.50
CA ASP A 163 -1.02 3.61 17.09
C ASP A 163 0.24 4.44 17.32
N THR A 164 0.83 4.30 18.51
CA THR A 164 2.07 4.96 18.87
C THR A 164 3.23 4.53 17.97
N VAL A 165 3.28 3.23 17.60
CA VAL A 165 4.25 2.72 16.61
C VAL A 165 4.04 3.38 15.26
N ALA A 166 2.81 3.46 14.76
CA ALA A 166 2.52 4.10 13.47
C ALA A 166 2.88 5.59 13.48
N GLU A 167 2.61 6.32 14.56
CA GLU A 167 3.04 7.71 14.72
C GLU A 167 4.57 7.85 14.67
N LEU A 168 5.30 6.96 15.35
CA LEU A 168 6.77 6.92 15.28
C LEU A 168 7.28 6.60 13.88
N GLU A 169 6.63 5.69 13.15
CA GLU A 169 6.96 5.37 11.76
C GLU A 169 6.73 6.56 10.83
N LEU A 170 5.65 7.32 11.02
CA LEU A 170 5.38 8.54 10.26
C LEU A 170 6.46 9.60 10.48
N LEU A 171 6.97 9.75 11.70
CA LEU A 171 8.08 10.67 11.98
C LEU A 171 9.39 10.25 11.29
N GLN A 172 9.58 8.96 11.02
CA GLN A 172 10.76 8.43 10.32
C GLN A 172 10.65 8.55 8.79
N ALA A 173 9.47 8.87 8.26
CA ALA A 173 9.20 8.95 6.83
C ALA A 173 8.93 10.41 6.39
N PRO A 174 9.93 11.32 6.47
CA PRO A 174 9.74 12.69 6.01
C PRO A 174 9.51 12.71 4.49
N GLY A 175 8.43 13.36 4.05
CA GLY A 175 8.20 13.68 2.65
C GLY A 175 7.75 12.49 1.79
N LEU A 176 6.62 11.88 2.12
CA LEU A 176 5.97 10.82 1.32
C LEU A 176 5.61 11.32 -0.10
N SER A 177 6.59 11.39 -0.99
CA SER A 177 6.41 11.42 -2.42
C SER A 177 6.51 9.96 -2.86
N PHE A 178 5.37 9.28 -2.92
CA PHE A 178 5.26 7.97 -3.58
C PHE A 178 5.99 8.10 -4.92
N PHE A 179 7.03 7.31 -5.17
CA PHE A 179 7.73 7.30 -6.46
C PHE A 179 6.67 7.12 -7.55
N VAL A 180 6.23 8.22 -8.16
CA VAL A 180 5.27 8.16 -9.25
C VAL A 180 6.07 7.61 -10.41
N ALA A 181 5.83 6.35 -10.76
CA ALA A 181 6.37 5.79 -11.98
C ALA A 181 6.03 6.76 -13.10
N SER A 182 7.02 7.18 -13.88
CA SER A 182 6.87 8.20 -14.93
C SER A 182 5.70 7.89 -15.88
N ALA A 183 5.41 6.60 -16.10
CA ALA A 183 4.27 6.10 -16.87
C ALA A 183 2.89 6.55 -16.32
N ILE A 184 2.71 6.69 -15.00
CA ILE A 184 1.43 7.13 -14.39
C ILE A 184 1.22 8.64 -14.59
N LEU A 185 2.30 9.41 -14.53
CA LEU A 185 2.27 10.87 -14.78
C LEU A 185 1.87 11.20 -16.23
N GLU A 186 2.20 10.33 -17.16
CA GLU A 186 1.83 10.49 -18.57
C GLU A 186 0.35 10.17 -18.80
N ILE A 187 -0.19 9.14 -18.15
CA ILE A 187 -1.61 8.79 -18.21
C ILE A 187 -2.49 9.88 -17.57
N SER A 188 -2.07 10.47 -16.44
CA SER A 188 -2.85 11.51 -15.75
C SER A 188 -2.85 12.86 -16.48
N LYS A 189 -1.78 13.20 -17.21
CA LYS A 189 -1.70 14.43 -18.03
C LYS A 189 -2.56 14.37 -19.29
N VAL A 190 -2.97 13.18 -19.74
CA VAL A 190 -3.74 12.98 -20.98
C VAL A 190 -5.26 12.93 -20.73
N SER A 191 -5.73 13.17 -19.50
CA SER A 191 -7.18 13.24 -19.20
C SER A 191 -7.66 14.68 -18.95
N PRO A 192 -8.09 15.44 -19.98
CA PRO A 192 -9.20 16.35 -19.77
C PRO A 192 -10.45 15.49 -19.58
N LEU A 193 -11.19 15.78 -18.51
CA LEU A 193 -12.52 15.27 -18.19
C LEU A 193 -13.35 15.02 -19.46
N GLN A 194 -13.41 13.77 -19.90
CA GLN A 194 -14.46 13.36 -20.83
C GLN A 194 -15.69 13.10 -19.97
N GLU A 195 -16.48 14.15 -19.77
CA GLU A 195 -17.85 14.04 -19.29
C GLU A 195 -18.56 12.98 -20.13
N TYR A 196 -18.91 11.86 -19.49
CA TYR A 196 -19.85 10.93 -20.08
C TYR A 196 -21.20 11.65 -20.17
N PRO A 197 -21.80 11.82 -21.35
CA PRO A 197 -23.16 12.32 -21.43
C PRO A 197 -24.09 11.33 -20.72
N SER A 198 -24.75 11.81 -19.68
CA SER A 198 -25.79 11.12 -18.93
C SER A 198 -27.01 10.89 -19.82
N THR A 199 -26.96 9.88 -20.69
CA THR A 199 -28.18 9.33 -21.30
C THR A 199 -28.84 8.38 -20.32
N PHE A 200 -29.43 8.93 -19.26
CA PHE A 200 -30.51 8.26 -18.52
C PHE A 200 -31.80 8.55 -19.28
N ASN A 201 -31.99 7.87 -20.41
CA ASN A 201 -33.25 7.91 -21.13
C ASN A 201 -34.23 6.94 -20.46
N SER A 202 -35.36 7.50 -20.04
CA SER A 202 -36.62 6.82 -19.81
C SER A 202 -36.92 5.79 -20.90
N LEU A 203 -37.34 4.58 -20.52
CA LEU A 203 -38.60 3.96 -20.93
C LEU A 203 -38.66 2.48 -20.47
N PHE A 204 -39.77 2.18 -19.80
CA PHE A 204 -40.24 0.91 -19.20
C PHE A 204 -39.70 0.55 -17.81
#